data_AF-A0A972KUX2-F1
#
_entry.id   AF-A0A972KUX2-F1
#
_cell.length_a   1.000
_cell.length_b   1.000
_cell.length_c   1.000
_cell.angle_alpha   90.00
_cell.angle_beta   90.00
_cell.angle_gamma   90.00
#
_symmetry.space_group_name_H-M   'P 1'
#
loop_
_entity.id
_entity.type
_entity.pdbx_description
1 polymer ?
#
loop_
_entity_poly.entity_id
_entity_poly.type
_entity_poly.pdbx_seq_one_letter_code
_entity_poly.pdbx_strand_id
1 'polypeptide(L)'
;MLVTQICPIKMKIRLVFMVLSAFVIGNINAETPDWNNDNKKEMTDNCVLGILDPAKSAFQARADKEGKTDAVFPEDKIKPSVVDLCECIVQKASISWGYQYFIWQPELAQQLVSEAMKGGECKPTGVLGKSMGY
;
A
#
# COMPACT_ATOMS: atom_id res chain seq x y z
N MET A 1 34.54 19.92 -35.10
CA MET A 1 35.14 20.04 -36.46
C MET A 1 36.40 19.18 -36.45
N LEU A 2 36.73 18.36 -37.45
CA LEU A 2 36.04 17.98 -38.70
C LEU A 2 36.62 16.61 -39.17
N VAL A 3 35.85 15.79 -39.94
CA VAL A 3 36.23 15.07 -41.20
C VAL A 3 37.65 14.47 -41.32
N THR A 4 37.93 13.21 -41.71
CA THR A 4 37.15 12.05 -42.26
C THR A 4 37.80 10.72 -41.77
N GLN A 5 37.70 9.48 -42.31
CA GLN A 5 37.16 8.82 -43.54
C GLN A 5 36.85 7.35 -43.11
N ILE A 6 35.74 6.68 -43.44
CA ILE A 6 35.22 6.17 -44.74
C ILE A 6 36.22 5.28 -45.51
N CYS A 7 35.96 3.97 -45.52
CA CYS A 7 36.44 3.00 -46.53
C CYS A 7 35.31 1.96 -46.77
N PRO A 8 35.02 1.50 -48.01
CA PRO A 8 33.62 1.26 -48.40
C PRO A 8 33.19 -0.19 -48.71
N ILE A 9 31.88 -0.43 -48.53
CA ILE A 9 30.98 -1.24 -49.39
C ILE A 9 31.41 -2.69 -49.71
N LYS A 10 30.67 -3.67 -49.15
CA LYS A 10 29.93 -4.66 -49.97
C LYS A 10 28.82 -5.43 -49.22
N MET A 11 27.60 -4.91 -49.40
CA MET A 11 26.40 -5.68 -49.80
C MET A 11 26.22 -7.12 -49.27
N LYS A 12 25.35 -7.27 -48.27
CA LYS A 12 24.14 -8.12 -48.40
C LYS A 12 23.09 -7.78 -47.34
N ILE A 13 21.98 -7.22 -47.79
CA ILE A 13 20.78 -7.08 -46.96
C ILE A 13 20.22 -8.48 -46.69
N ARG A 14 20.13 -8.86 -45.43
CA ARG A 14 19.14 -9.83 -44.95
C ARG A 14 18.32 -9.13 -43.88
N LEU A 15 16.99 -9.16 -44.04
CA LEU A 15 16.08 -8.70 -43.00
C LEU A 15 16.29 -9.53 -41.75
N VAL A 16 16.70 -8.88 -40.67
CA VAL A 16 16.38 -9.33 -39.31
C VAL A 16 15.76 -8.12 -38.62
N PHE A 17 14.42 -8.04 -38.67
CA PHE A 17 13.64 -7.06 -37.90
C PHE A 17 13.64 -7.46 -36.42
N MET A 18 14.81 -7.51 -35.80
CA MET A 18 14.93 -7.64 -34.35
C MET A 18 14.73 -6.25 -33.74
N VAL A 19 13.45 -5.85 -33.68
CA VAL A 19 13.01 -4.62 -33.02
C VAL A 19 13.22 -4.81 -31.52
N LEU A 20 14.45 -4.55 -31.08
CA LEU A 20 14.87 -4.54 -29.68
C LEU A 20 14.35 -3.26 -29.00
N SER A 21 13.02 -3.09 -29.01
CA SER A 21 12.30 -2.11 -28.21
C SER A 21 12.37 -2.54 -26.74
N ALA A 22 13.54 -2.36 -26.13
CA ALA A 22 13.75 -2.43 -24.69
C ALA A 22 13.11 -1.23 -23.99
N PHE A 23 11.83 -0.99 -24.26
CA PHE A 23 10.99 0.04 -23.66
C PHE A 23 10.49 -0.43 -22.29
N VAL A 24 11.42 -0.79 -21.41
CA VAL A 24 11.12 -1.08 -20.00
C VAL A 24 11.10 0.25 -19.24
N ILE A 25 10.14 1.12 -19.59
CA ILE A 25 9.74 2.21 -18.70
C ILE A 25 8.88 1.58 -17.60
N GLY A 26 9.57 1.03 -16.61
CA GLY A 26 8.97 0.49 -15.41
C GLY A 26 9.71 1.05 -14.20
N ASN A 27 9.14 2.10 -13.59
CA ASN A 27 9.38 2.36 -12.16
C ASN A 27 8.63 1.29 -11.37
N ILE A 28 9.10 0.05 -11.47
CA ILE A 28 8.61 -1.05 -10.65
C ILE A 28 9.25 -0.86 -9.29
N ASN A 29 8.48 -0.38 -8.31
CA ASN A 29 8.80 -0.65 -6.91
C ASN A 29 8.70 -2.17 -6.76
N ALA A 30 9.83 -2.86 -6.85
CA ALA A 30 9.89 -4.31 -6.95
C ALA A 30 9.48 -4.92 -5.62
N GLU A 31 8.20 -5.30 -5.53
CA GLU A 31 7.61 -6.00 -4.40
C GLU A 31 8.39 -7.29 -4.11
N THR A 32 8.49 -7.68 -2.83
CA THR A 32 9.21 -8.91 -2.51
C THR A 32 8.44 -10.12 -3.04
N PRO A 33 9.13 -11.11 -3.65
CA PRO A 33 8.49 -12.10 -4.53
C PRO A 33 7.61 -13.15 -3.82
N ASP A 34 7.35 -12.99 -2.53
CA ASP A 34 6.52 -13.84 -1.69
C ASP A 34 5.17 -13.21 -1.29
N TRP A 35 4.90 -11.96 -1.69
CA TRP A 35 3.54 -11.40 -1.65
C TRP A 35 2.74 -11.79 -2.90
N ASN A 36 1.46 -12.07 -2.69
CA ASN A 36 0.46 -12.22 -3.76
C ASN A 36 -0.78 -11.40 -3.39
N ASN A 37 -1.71 -11.23 -4.34
CA ASN A 37 -2.89 -10.39 -4.13
C ASN A 37 -3.83 -10.91 -3.03
N ASP A 38 -3.91 -12.23 -2.83
CA ASP A 38 -4.78 -12.84 -1.82
C ASP A 38 -4.21 -12.59 -0.41
N ASN A 39 -2.91 -12.81 -0.21
CA ASN A 39 -2.20 -12.51 1.03
C ASN A 39 -2.24 -11.00 1.36
N LYS A 40 -2.08 -10.13 0.36
CA LYS A 40 -2.25 -8.68 0.55
C LYS A 40 -3.67 -8.36 1.02
N LYS A 41 -4.69 -8.89 0.33
CA LYS A 41 -6.09 -8.67 0.70
C LYS A 41 -6.40 -9.19 2.10
N GLU A 42 -5.95 -10.39 2.45
CA GLU A 42 -6.14 -10.96 3.79
C GLU A 42 -5.51 -10.05 4.87
N MET A 43 -4.29 -9.57 4.63
CA MET A 43 -3.61 -8.65 5.56
C MET A 43 -4.33 -7.29 5.67
N THR A 44 -4.87 -6.76 4.57
CA THR A 44 -5.68 -5.54 4.58
C THR A 44 -7.00 -5.75 5.34
N ASP A 45 -7.74 -6.83 5.07
CA ASP A 45 -8.99 -7.15 5.77
C ASP A 45 -8.76 -7.34 7.28
N ASN A 46 -7.70 -8.06 7.65
CA ASN A 46 -7.30 -8.26 9.06
C ASN A 46 -6.90 -6.95 9.75
N CYS A 47 -6.18 -6.06 9.05
CA CYS A 47 -5.85 -4.71 9.54
C CYS A 47 -7.13 -3.87 9.76
N VAL A 48 -8.09 -3.93 8.83
CA VAL A 48 -9.37 -3.22 8.92
C VAL A 48 -10.20 -3.72 10.10
N LEU A 49 -10.30 -5.04 10.30
CA LEU A 49 -10.99 -5.64 11.45
C LEU A 49 -10.32 -5.27 12.78
N GLY A 50 -8.98 -5.37 12.84
CA GLY A 50 -8.19 -5.02 14.03
C GLY A 50 -8.31 -3.56 14.47
N ILE A 51 -8.74 -2.66 13.58
CA ILE A 51 -9.05 -1.26 13.90
C ILE A 51 -10.55 -1.08 14.22
N LEU A 52 -11.45 -1.63 13.39
CA LEU A 52 -12.89 -1.36 13.49
C LEU A 52 -13.56 -2.05 14.68
N ASP A 53 -13.20 -3.29 15.03
CA ASP A 53 -13.93 -4.03 16.07
C ASP A 53 -13.62 -3.54 17.50
N PRO A 54 -12.37 -3.16 17.85
CA PRO A 54 -12.11 -2.39 19.06
C PRO A 54 -12.81 -1.03 19.07
N ALA A 55 -12.89 -0.33 17.93
CA ALA A 55 -13.55 0.96 17.82
C ALA A 55 -15.07 0.87 18.04
N LYS A 56 -15.75 -0.13 17.46
CA LYS A 56 -17.16 -0.46 17.73
C LYS A 56 -17.39 -0.72 19.22
N SER A 57 -16.55 -1.57 19.81
CA SER A 57 -16.64 -1.97 21.22
C SER A 57 -16.48 -0.77 22.16
N ALA A 58 -15.50 0.10 21.89
CA ALA A 58 -15.28 1.33 22.65
C ALA A 58 -16.39 2.37 22.44
N PHE A 59 -16.98 2.45 21.24
CA PHE A 59 -18.12 3.31 20.94
C PHE A 59 -19.37 2.87 21.72
N GLN A 60 -19.73 1.59 21.68
CA GLN A 60 -20.89 1.07 22.43
C GLN A 60 -20.70 1.24 23.94
N ALA A 61 -19.54 0.83 24.47
CA ALA A 61 -19.23 0.97 25.90
C ALA A 61 -19.13 2.44 26.39
N ARG A 62 -19.09 3.42 25.47
CA ARG A 62 -19.27 4.85 25.75
C ARG A 62 -20.73 5.27 25.62
N ALA A 63 -21.43 4.83 24.58
CA ALA A 63 -22.84 5.11 24.36
C ALA A 63 -23.71 4.63 25.55
N ASP A 64 -23.46 3.42 26.04
CA ASP A 64 -24.14 2.85 27.22
C ASP A 64 -23.93 3.72 28.47
N LYS A 65 -22.70 4.20 28.69
CA LYS A 65 -22.36 5.11 29.81
C LYS A 65 -22.97 6.50 29.68
N GLU A 66 -23.24 6.94 28.45
CA GLU A 66 -23.94 8.20 28.16
C GLU A 66 -25.48 8.01 28.10
N GLY A 67 -26.00 6.80 28.35
CA GLY A 67 -27.44 6.50 28.31
C GLY A 67 -28.04 6.44 26.91
N LYS A 68 -27.21 6.22 25.88
CA LYS A 68 -27.56 6.29 24.45
C LYS A 68 -27.55 4.91 23.81
N THR A 69 -28.34 3.97 24.33
CA THR A 69 -28.39 2.57 23.88
C THR A 69 -28.60 2.41 22.37
N ASP A 70 -29.32 3.35 21.75
CA ASP A 70 -29.72 3.30 20.34
C ASP A 70 -28.64 3.89 19.39
N ALA A 71 -27.47 4.28 19.92
CA ALA A 71 -26.39 4.84 19.12
C ALA A 71 -25.69 3.74 18.30
N VAL A 72 -25.76 3.84 16.97
CA VAL A 72 -25.08 2.93 16.05
C VAL A 72 -23.71 3.46 15.67
N PHE A 73 -22.69 2.60 15.69
CA PHE A 73 -21.34 2.95 15.21
C PHE A 73 -21.35 3.18 13.68
N PRO A 74 -20.89 4.35 13.18
CA PRO A 74 -20.97 4.70 11.75
C PRO A 74 -19.83 4.04 10.94
N GLU A 75 -19.87 2.71 10.82
CA GLU A 75 -18.88 1.94 10.04
C GLU A 75 -18.83 2.41 8.58
N ASP A 76 -19.99 2.74 7.99
CA ASP A 76 -20.15 3.26 6.63
C ASP A 76 -19.26 4.48 6.33
N LYS A 77 -19.05 5.35 7.32
CA LYS A 77 -18.29 6.62 7.19
C LYS A 77 -16.83 6.49 7.57
N ILE A 78 -16.49 5.49 8.39
CA ILE A 78 -15.14 5.30 8.93
C ILE A 78 -14.36 4.26 8.11
N LYS A 79 -15.02 3.17 7.69
CA LYS A 79 -14.40 2.04 7.00
C LYS A 79 -13.59 2.41 5.76
N PRO A 80 -14.05 3.30 4.83
CA PRO A 80 -13.23 3.68 3.68
C PRO A 80 -11.87 4.27 4.09
N SER A 81 -11.85 5.18 5.09
CA SER A 81 -10.61 5.76 5.60
C SER A 81 -9.70 4.81 6.38
N VAL A 82 -10.24 3.66 6.83
CA VAL A 82 -9.47 2.56 7.43
C VAL A 82 -8.95 1.60 6.36
N VAL A 83 -9.71 1.39 5.28
CA VAL A 83 -9.26 0.64 4.09
C VAL A 83 -8.09 1.36 3.42
N ASP A 84 -8.22 2.65 3.09
CA ASP A 84 -7.13 3.47 2.51
C ASP A 84 -5.81 3.34 3.32
N LEU A 85 -5.93 3.44 4.65
CA LEU A 85 -4.84 3.29 5.61
C LEU A 85 -4.20 1.89 5.54
N CYS A 86 -5.03 0.84 5.62
CA CYS A 86 -4.56 -0.55 5.63
C CYS A 86 -4.00 -1.02 4.29
N GLU A 87 -4.59 -0.59 3.16
CA GLU A 87 -4.05 -0.85 1.82
C GLU A 87 -2.68 -0.20 1.64
N CYS A 88 -2.52 1.07 2.05
CA CYS A 88 -1.21 1.73 2.01
C CYS A 88 -0.17 1.04 2.91
N ILE A 89 -0.55 0.66 4.14
CA ILE A 89 0.34 -0.06 5.07
C ILE A 89 0.78 -1.41 4.49
N VAL A 90 -0.15 -2.19 3.93
CA VAL A 90 0.17 -3.49 3.30
C VAL A 90 1.01 -3.31 2.04
N GLN A 91 0.72 -2.32 1.21
CA GLN A 91 1.53 -2.02 0.03
C GLN A 91 2.96 -1.61 0.44
N LYS A 92 3.11 -0.72 1.44
CA LYS A 92 4.40 -0.30 2.00
C LYS A 92 5.17 -1.45 2.65
N ALA A 93 4.49 -2.41 3.29
CA ALA A 93 5.10 -3.64 3.75
C ALA A 93 5.62 -4.50 2.58
N SER A 94 4.82 -4.66 1.52
CA SER A 94 5.15 -5.52 0.37
C SER A 94 6.33 -5.05 -0.50
N ILE A 95 6.67 -3.76 -0.45
CA ILE A 95 7.89 -3.21 -1.07
C ILE A 95 9.11 -3.19 -0.13
N SER A 96 8.92 -3.49 1.16
CA SER A 96 9.95 -3.34 2.20
C SER A 96 10.44 -4.67 2.78
N TRP A 97 9.57 -5.67 2.90
CA TRP A 97 9.84 -6.93 3.60
C TRP A 97 9.14 -8.13 2.97
N GLY A 98 9.82 -9.29 3.02
CA GLY A 98 9.21 -10.58 2.71
C GLY A 98 7.94 -10.82 3.54
N TYR A 99 6.85 -11.27 2.91
CA TYR A 99 5.58 -11.60 3.57
C TYR A 99 5.79 -12.48 4.80
N GLN A 100 6.57 -13.56 4.67
CA GLN A 100 6.84 -14.47 5.79
C GLN A 100 7.70 -13.86 6.89
N TYR A 101 8.53 -12.86 6.58
CA TYR A 101 9.26 -12.12 7.62
C TYR A 101 8.33 -11.11 8.31
N PHE A 102 7.55 -10.35 7.55
CA PHE A 102 6.63 -9.34 8.05
C PHE A 102 5.58 -9.93 9.02
N ILE A 103 4.96 -11.07 8.68
CA ILE A 103 3.95 -11.70 9.53
C ILE A 103 4.52 -12.37 10.80
N TRP A 104 5.85 -12.50 10.93
CA TRP A 104 6.52 -12.97 12.14
C TRP A 104 7.08 -11.84 13.02
N GLN A 105 7.13 -10.59 12.54
CA GLN A 105 7.66 -9.42 13.26
C GLN A 105 6.55 -8.35 13.45
N PRO A 106 5.66 -8.50 14.44
CA PRO A 106 4.51 -7.60 14.63
C PRO A 106 4.90 -6.14 14.92
N GLU A 107 6.13 -5.88 15.36
CA GLU A 107 6.67 -4.53 15.52
C GLU A 107 6.81 -3.77 14.20
N LEU A 108 6.97 -4.44 13.05
CA LEU A 108 7.02 -3.79 11.74
C LEU A 108 5.66 -3.20 11.36
N ALA A 109 4.58 -3.95 11.62
CA ALA A 109 3.21 -3.43 11.46
C ALA A 109 2.95 -2.27 12.44
N GLN A 110 3.39 -2.38 13.70
CA GLN A 110 3.29 -1.29 14.67
C GLN A 110 4.10 -0.05 14.26
N GLN A 111 5.27 -0.22 13.65
CA GLN A 111 6.08 0.89 13.12
C GLN A 111 5.36 1.61 11.99
N LEU A 112 4.82 0.89 11.00
CA LEU A 112 4.06 1.48 9.89
C LEU A 112 2.80 2.22 10.39
N VAL A 113 2.04 1.62 11.32
CA VAL A 113 0.90 2.28 11.97
C VAL A 113 1.36 3.52 12.75
N SER A 114 2.48 3.45 13.47
CA SER A 114 3.01 4.59 14.23
C SER A 114 3.51 5.73 13.34
N GLU A 115 4.00 5.44 12.14
CA GLU A 115 4.37 6.44 11.12
C GLU A 115 3.11 7.11 10.54
N ALA A 116 2.14 6.30 10.09
CA ALA A 116 0.84 6.77 9.58
C ALA A 116 0.11 7.66 10.60
N MET A 117 0.02 7.22 11.85
CA MET A 117 -0.66 7.94 12.93
C MET A 117 0.08 9.21 13.38
N LYS A 118 1.30 9.48 12.88
CA LYS A 118 2.05 10.75 13.05
C LYS A 118 1.97 11.67 11.83
N GLY A 119 1.16 11.35 10.82
CA GLY A 119 1.03 12.13 9.60
C GLY A 119 2.03 11.74 8.49
N GLY A 120 2.61 10.55 8.57
CA GLY A 120 3.51 9.98 7.55
C GLY A 120 2.81 9.59 6.25
N GLU A 121 3.47 8.75 5.45
CA GLU A 121 3.06 8.44 4.07
C GLU A 121 1.65 7.84 4.00
N CYS A 122 1.37 6.84 4.84
CA CYS A 122 0.06 6.19 4.93
C CYS A 122 -0.89 6.85 5.94
N LYS A 123 -0.79 8.18 6.14
CA LYS A 123 -1.66 8.87 7.12
C LYS A 123 -3.15 8.64 6.84
N PRO A 124 -4.01 8.48 7.87
CA PRO A 124 -5.43 8.30 7.67
C PRO A 124 -6.09 9.44 6.86
N THR A 125 -7.01 9.07 5.98
CA THR A 125 -7.73 9.97 5.06
C THR A 125 -9.14 10.30 5.58
N GLY A 126 -9.93 11.04 4.79
CA GLY A 126 -11.39 11.11 4.93
C GLY A 126 -11.88 11.55 6.32
N VAL A 127 -12.72 10.73 6.96
CA VAL A 127 -13.30 11.07 8.28
C VAL A 127 -12.28 10.87 9.40
N LEU A 128 -11.47 9.80 9.32
CA LEU A 128 -10.47 9.47 10.34
C LEU A 128 -9.34 10.51 10.35
N GLY A 129 -8.79 10.86 9.18
CA GLY A 129 -7.78 11.90 9.02
C GLY A 129 -8.24 13.27 9.53
N LYS A 130 -9.47 13.69 9.18
CA LYS A 130 -10.06 14.94 9.70
C LYS A 130 -10.21 14.94 11.22
N SER A 131 -10.50 13.78 11.83
CA SER A 131 -10.56 13.67 13.30
C SER A 131 -9.20 13.76 13.99
N MET A 132 -8.11 13.52 13.24
CA MET A 132 -6.72 13.62 13.70
C MET A 132 -6.02 14.94 13.32
N GLY A 133 -6.61 15.74 12.42
CA GLY A 133 -6.04 17.01 11.94
C GLY A 133 -5.18 16.89 10.67
N TYR A 134 -5.48 15.94 9.79
CA TYR A 134 -4.73 15.62 8.56
C TYR A 134 -5.42 15.99 7.24
#